data_AF-A0A7X3K1I1-F1
#
_entry.id   AF-A0A7X3K1I1-F1
#
_cell.length_a   1.000
_cell.length_b   1.000
_cell.length_c   1.000
_cell.angle_alpha   90.00
_cell.angle_beta   90.00
_cell.angle_gamma   90.00
#
_symmetry.space_group_name_H-M   'P 1'
#
loop_
_entity.id
_entity.type
_entity.pdbx_description
1 polymer ?
#
loop_
_entity_poly.entity_id
_entity_poly.type
_entity_poly.pdbx_seq_one_letter_code
_entity_poly.pdbx_strand_id
1 'polypeptide(L)'
;MGFTYDEPTLNYLIEGLEKVHFDTLKDILNNENQRISYKDLRLKVSQLVLDKTLHRLLGARFVDIEKDAVDSRVNYYFVTENGKNALQIHERG
;
A
#
# COMPACT_ATOMS: atom_id res chain seq x y z
N MET A 1 11.61 -15.02 4.80
CA MET A 1 11.82 -14.08 5.92
C MET A 1 11.23 -12.74 5.51
N GLY A 2 10.06 -12.38 6.05
CA GLY A 2 9.49 -11.04 5.86
C GLY A 2 10.30 -10.04 6.67
N PHE A 3 10.76 -8.97 6.04
CA PHE A 3 11.49 -7.90 6.72
C PHE A 3 10.49 -6.91 7.30
N THR A 4 10.37 -6.87 8.62
CA THR A 4 9.52 -5.90 9.32
C THR A 4 10.35 -4.76 9.89
N TYR A 5 9.90 -3.52 9.74
CA TYR A 5 10.54 -2.38 10.37
C TYR A 5 10.26 -2.33 11.87
N ASP A 6 11.21 -1.79 12.64
CA ASP A 6 10.98 -1.45 14.05
C ASP A 6 9.93 -0.34 14.19
N GLU A 7 9.21 -0.34 15.31
CA GLU A 7 8.17 0.65 15.62
C GLU A 7 8.58 2.12 15.42
N PRO A 8 9.76 2.61 15.85
CA PRO A 8 10.16 4.00 15.59
C PRO A 8 10.33 4.32 14.10
N THR A 9 10.81 3.36 13.29
CA THR A 9 10.94 3.54 11.85
C THR A 9 9.57 3.55 11.17
N LEU A 10 8.65 2.69 11.59
CA LEU A 10 7.26 2.72 11.12
C LEU A 10 6.60 4.05 11.44
N ASN A 11 6.70 4.54 12.69
CA ASN A 11 6.14 5.82 13.10
C ASN A 11 6.66 6.97 12.23
N TYR A 12 7.98 7.05 12.00
CA TYR A 12 8.57 8.07 11.13
C TYR A 12 8.02 8.03 9.70
N LEU A 13 7.85 6.83 9.14
CA LEU A 13 7.29 6.66 7.79
C LEU A 13 5.80 7.04 7.75
N ILE A 14 5.03 6.69 8.78
CA ILE A 14 3.60 6.99 8.96
C ILE A 14 3.37 8.50 9.10
N GLU A 15 4.20 9.22 9.85
CA GLU A 15 4.12 10.69 9.98
C GLU A 15 4.20 11.39 8.61
N GLY A 16 4.92 10.80 7.65
CA GLY A 16 5.05 11.30 6.29
C GLY A 16 3.94 10.84 5.32
N LEU A 17 2.91 10.15 5.79
CA LEU A 17 1.79 9.67 4.99
C LEU A 17 0.53 10.53 5.19
N GLU A 18 -0.08 10.91 4.07
CA GLU A 18 -1.40 11.53 4.05
C GLU A 18 -2.53 10.50 4.04
N LYS A 19 -3.76 10.96 4.36
CA LYS A 19 -4.98 10.13 4.37
C LYS A 19 -5.14 9.24 3.13
N VAL A 20 -4.85 9.76 1.93
CA VAL A 20 -4.93 9.01 0.66
C VAL A 20 -4.07 7.74 0.66
N HIS A 21 -2.92 7.74 1.35
CA HIS A 21 -2.05 6.57 1.43
C HIS A 21 -2.70 5.47 2.27
N PHE A 22 -3.30 5.82 3.40
CA PHE A 22 -4.03 4.87 4.25
C PHE A 22 -5.31 4.39 3.59
N ASP A 23 -6.07 5.26 2.92
CA ASP A 23 -7.23 4.87 2.12
C ASP A 23 -6.82 3.86 1.02
N THR A 24 -5.68 4.08 0.37
CA THR A 24 -5.13 3.13 -0.62
C THR A 24 -4.80 1.78 0.01
N LEU A 25 -4.12 1.77 1.16
CA LEU A 25 -3.80 0.52 1.87
C LEU A 25 -5.07 -0.23 2.28
N LYS A 26 -6.10 0.47 2.77
CA LYS A 26 -7.39 -0.13 3.14
C LYS A 26 -8.12 -0.68 1.92
N ASP A 27 -8.12 0.03 0.79
CA ASP A 27 -8.77 -0.41 -0.45
C ASP A 27 -8.13 -1.71 -0.98
N ILE A 28 -6.80 -1.80 -0.95
CA ILE A 28 -6.07 -3.03 -1.32
C ILE A 28 -6.40 -4.18 -0.35
N LEU A 29 -6.38 -3.91 0.95
CA LEU A 29 -6.58 -4.92 2.00
C LEU A 29 -8.02 -5.44 2.05
N ASN A 30 -9.01 -4.58 1.79
CA ASN A 30 -10.43 -4.94 1.74
C ASN A 30 -10.84 -5.59 0.41
N ASN A 31 -9.95 -5.64 -0.58
CA ASN A 31 -10.22 -6.38 -1.81
C ASN A 31 -10.30 -7.88 -1.50
N GLU A 32 -11.24 -8.58 -2.14
CA GLU A 32 -11.51 -10.02 -1.92
C GLU A 32 -10.24 -10.89 -2.03
N ASN A 33 -9.30 -10.49 -2.89
CA ASN A 33 -8.05 -11.22 -3.12
C ASN A 33 -6.84 -10.65 -2.35
N GLN A 34 -7.04 -9.64 -1.49
CA GLN A 34 -5.97 -8.86 -0.81
C GLN A 34 -4.88 -8.32 -1.76
N ARG A 35 -5.23 -8.22 -3.05
CA ARG A 35 -4.41 -7.68 -4.12
C ARG A 35 -5.31 -6.93 -5.10
N ILE A 36 -4.81 -5.85 -5.65
CA ILE A 36 -5.58 -5.02 -6.58
C ILE A 36 -4.69 -4.55 -7.72
N SER A 37 -5.23 -4.46 -8.93
CA SER A 37 -4.50 -3.88 -10.05
C SER A 37 -4.56 -2.35 -10.00
N TYR A 38 -3.62 -1.68 -10.66
CA TYR A 38 -3.66 -0.22 -10.80
C TYR A 38 -5.00 0.29 -11.37
N LYS A 39 -5.61 -0.48 -12.28
CA LYS A 39 -6.87 -0.11 -12.94
C LYS A 39 -8.10 -0.30 -12.05
N ASP A 40 -8.01 -1.21 -11.08
CA ASP A 40 -9.12 -1.56 -10.20
C ASP A 40 -9.17 -0.71 -8.92
N LEU A 41 -8.12 0.07 -8.62
CA LEU A 41 -8.11 1.02 -7.51
C LEU A 41 -9.19 2.09 -7.71
N ARG A 42 -10.24 2.05 -6.89
CA ARG A 42 -11.44 2.91 -7.02
C ARG A 42 -11.33 4.21 -6.23
N LEU A 43 -10.12 4.69 -6.01
CA LEU A 43 -9.90 5.94 -5.29
C LEU A 43 -10.35 7.12 -6.17
N LYS A 44 -11.13 8.05 -5.59
CA LYS A 44 -11.56 9.29 -6.26
C LYS A 44 -10.42 10.32 -6.36
N VAL A 45 -9.26 9.89 -6.86
CA VAL A 45 -8.07 10.72 -7.04
C VAL A 45 -7.60 10.63 -8.49
N SER A 46 -6.79 11.59 -8.93
CA SER A 46 -6.21 11.51 -10.27
C SER A 46 -5.18 10.38 -10.35
N GLN A 47 -5.02 9.82 -11.56
CA GLN A 47 -4.02 8.78 -11.82
C GLN A 47 -2.60 9.19 -11.39
N LEU A 48 -2.24 10.46 -11.58
CA LEU A 48 -0.95 11.01 -11.14
C LEU A 48 -0.78 10.96 -9.63
N VAL A 49 -1.84 11.29 -8.87
CA VAL A 49 -1.81 11.22 -7.40
C VAL A 49 -1.71 9.78 -6.95
N LEU A 50 -2.51 8.88 -7.55
CA LEU A 50 -2.47 7.46 -7.24
C LEU A 50 -1.07 6.86 -7.49
N ASP A 51 -0.46 7.20 -8.62
CA ASP A 51 0.88 6.73 -8.99
C ASP A 51 1.94 7.18 -7.98
N LYS A 52 1.92 8.46 -7.59
CA LYS A 52 2.79 8.99 -6.53
C LYS A 52 2.55 8.31 -5.18
N THR A 53 1.29 8.08 -4.83
CA THR A 53 0.90 7.40 -3.60
C THR A 53 1.43 5.96 -3.59
N LEU A 54 1.23 5.19 -4.66
CA LEU A 54 1.76 3.83 -4.78
C LEU A 54 3.28 3.80 -4.75
N HIS A 55 3.97 4.70 -5.46
CA HIS A 55 5.42 4.81 -5.42
C HIS A 55 5.95 5.09 -4.01
N ARG A 56 5.26 5.94 -3.25
CA ARG A 56 5.64 6.25 -1.86
C ARG A 56 5.41 5.06 -0.93
N LEU A 57 4.29 4.36 -1.08
CA LEU A 57 3.99 3.13 -0.34
C LEU A 57 4.97 1.99 -0.67
N LEU A 58 5.38 1.84 -1.93
CA LEU A 58 6.39 0.89 -2.37
C LEU A 58 7.77 1.23 -1.77
N GLY A 59 8.15 2.51 -1.82
CA GLY A 59 9.42 2.99 -1.24
C GLY A 59 9.50 2.75 0.27
N ALA A 60 8.37 2.88 0.98
CA ALA A 60 8.24 2.56 2.40
C ALA A 60 7.99 1.06 2.69
N ARG A 61 7.99 0.19 1.67
CA ARG A 61 7.66 -1.24 1.74
C ARG A 61 6.34 -1.56 2.45
N PHE A 62 5.35 -0.66 2.37
CA PHE A 62 4.00 -0.89 2.89
C PHE A 62 3.13 -1.69 1.91
N VAL A 63 3.44 -1.54 0.63
CA VAL A 63 2.90 -2.40 -0.43
C VAL A 63 4.05 -3.02 -1.19
N ASP A 64 3.76 -4.11 -1.87
CA ASP A 64 4.67 -4.76 -2.79
C ASP A 64 3.92 -5.08 -4.09
N ILE A 65 4.66 -5.35 -5.15
CA ILE A 65 4.15 -5.46 -6.52
C ILE A 65 4.48 -6.83 -7.09
N GLU A 66 3.46 -7.52 -7.58
CA GLU A 66 3.58 -8.80 -8.26
C GLU A 66 3.05 -8.67 -9.68
N LYS A 67 3.79 -9.24 -10.65
CA LYS A 67 3.31 -9.33 -12.03
C LYS A 67 2.32 -10.46 -12.15
N ASP A 68 1.26 -10.23 -12.91
CA ASP A 68 0.32 -11.30 -13.22
C ASP A 68 1.02 -12.45 -13.97
N ALA A 69 0.64 -13.68 -13.63
CA ALA A 69 1.20 -14.88 -14.23
C ALA A 69 0.73 -15.10 -15.67
N VAL A 70 -0.42 -14.53 -16.05
CA VAL A 70 -1.05 -14.67 -17.37
C VAL A 70 -0.70 -13.47 -18.26
N ASP A 71 -0.77 -12.24 -17.74
CA ASP A 71 -0.41 -11.01 -18.45
C ASP A 71 0.68 -10.20 -17.72
N SER A 72 1.92 -10.37 -18.15
CA SER A 72 3.10 -9.65 -17.62
C SER A 72 3.01 -8.11 -17.66
N ARG A 73 2.01 -7.53 -18.36
CA ARG A 73 1.75 -6.09 -18.41
C ARG A 73 0.88 -5.60 -17.24
N VAL A 74 0.24 -6.53 -16.53
CA VAL A 74 -0.60 -6.25 -15.37
C VAL A 74 0.23 -6.42 -14.11
N ASN A 75 0.24 -5.37 -13.30
CA ASN A 75 0.83 -5.39 -11.97
C ASN A 75 -0.28 -5.40 -10.92
N TYR A 76 -0.17 -6.30 -9.97
CA TYR A 76 -1.00 -6.35 -8.77
C TYR A 76 -0.20 -5.83 -7.57
N TYR A 77 -0.86 -5.00 -6.77
CA TYR A 77 -0.34 -4.47 -5.53
C TYR A 77 -0.97 -5.21 -4.38
N PHE A 78 -0.17 -5.59 -3.39
CA PHE A 78 -0.64 -6.23 -2.16
C PHE A 78 0.00 -5.58 -0.95
N VAL A 79 -0.72 -5.59 0.18
CA VAL A 79 -0.25 -4.95 1.42
C VAL A 79 0.67 -5.89 2.18
N THR A 80 1.88 -5.43 2.49
CA THR A 80 2.87 -6.19 3.27
C THR A 80 2.54 -6.18 4.76
N GLU A 81 3.27 -6.96 5.56
CA GLU A 81 3.18 -6.90 7.02
C GLU A 81 3.46 -5.48 7.57
N ASN A 82 4.42 -4.75 6.98
CA ASN A 82 4.70 -3.37 7.38
C ASN A 82 3.49 -2.45 7.12
N GLY A 83 2.81 -2.61 5.98
CA GLY A 83 1.61 -1.82 5.69
C GLY A 83 0.45 -2.13 6.63
N LYS A 84 0.29 -3.40 7.03
CA LYS A 84 -0.70 -3.81 8.04
C LYS A 84 -0.37 -3.20 9.41
N ASN A 85 0.89 -3.27 9.83
CA ASN A 85 1.33 -2.67 11.08
C ASN A 85 1.15 -1.15 11.07
N ALA A 86 1.48 -0.49 9.95
CA ALA A 86 1.29 0.94 9.79
C ALA A 86 -0.19 1.37 9.91
N LEU A 87 -1.11 0.60 9.33
CA LEU A 87 -2.54 0.81 9.50
C LEU A 87 -2.98 0.64 10.96
N GLN A 88 -2.51 -0.40 11.64
CA GLN A 88 -2.84 -0.64 13.05
C GLN A 88 -2.34 0.49 13.97
N ILE A 89 -1.13 1.00 13.73
CA ILE A 89 -0.58 2.14 14.48
C ILE A 89 -1.44 3.38 14.24
N HIS A 90 -1.81 3.66 12.98
CA HIS A 90 -2.65 4.80 12.63
C HIS A 90 -4.06 4.72 13.25
N GLU A 91 -4.64 3.53 13.39
CA GLU A 91 -5.97 3.36 14.01
C GLU A 91 -5.94 3.39 15.55
N ARG A 92 -4.75 3.30 16.16
CA ARG A 92 -4.56 3.33 17.63
C ARG A 92 -4.26 4.73 18.18
N GLY A 93 -3.77 5.65 17.34
CA GLY A 93 -3.47 7.05 17.69
C GLY A 93 -4.66 7.97 17.44
#